data_AF-A0A1F7CYX9-F1
#
_entry.id   AF-A0A1F7CYX9-F1
#
_cell.length_a   1.000
_cell.length_b   1.000
_cell.length_c   1.000
_cell.angle_alpha   90.00
_cell.angle_beta   90.00
_cell.angle_gamma   90.00
#
_symmetry.space_group_name_H-M   'P 1'
#
loop_
_entity.id
_entity.type
_entity.pdbx_description
1 polymer ?
#
loop_
_entity_poly.entity_id
_entity_poly.type
_entity_poly.pdbx_seq_one_letter_code
_entity_poly.pdbx_strand_id
1 'polypeptide(L)'
;MPTTTPQSSLESFIAHARSKGMDHQTIRMLLLSAGWKEHDVAMAIGAEGLDVAVPTPPDAGGARDAFFHLLAFAGLYTSVVSFILLAFAYINRWFPDAALERYATDESFRDSIRWPLAALIVAFPIFLWMTRLLVKEMRSHSEKQSSGVRRWLTYLTLFVAASVLMGDLITLVFSLLSGDITVRFLLKVVVVFLVAGGVFTYYFYALRKPVSEHGSLHRNYAFGSIAVVALTIVYGLFMAGSPGTERDRKIDAQRLAEIRVIADATLSIVYGNDRWSKPMPSPLSSLQPLPESLEAIASETVSQRVPTTDPEGIPYEYRIDDRTHFSVCSTFHFDDQEQYAPFWNHPAGEHCYEFDTGEMNVP
;
A
#
# COMPACT_ATOMS: atom_id res chain seq x y z
N MET A 1 -42.54 41.04 1.99
CA MET A 1 -42.70 40.58 3.39
C MET A 1 -41.31 40.24 3.90
N PRO A 2 -40.81 40.87 4.97
CA PRO A 2 -39.50 40.54 5.51
C PRO A 2 -39.57 39.15 6.14
N THR A 3 -38.70 38.24 5.69
CA THR A 3 -38.54 36.89 6.24
C THR A 3 -37.91 36.99 7.63
N THR A 4 -38.72 36.84 8.68
CA THR A 4 -38.25 36.65 10.04
C THR A 4 -37.51 35.31 10.12
N THR A 5 -36.27 35.34 10.62
CA THR A 5 -35.51 34.11 10.88
C THR A 5 -36.22 33.31 11.99
N PRO A 6 -36.17 31.97 11.97
CA PRO A 6 -36.89 31.12 12.92
C PRO A 6 -36.56 31.43 14.40
N GLN A 7 -35.36 31.95 14.67
CA GLN A 7 -34.93 32.37 16.00
C GLN A 7 -35.67 33.64 16.47
N SER A 8 -35.89 34.61 15.57
CA SER A 8 -36.67 35.82 15.87
C SER A 8 -38.15 35.53 16.11
N SER A 9 -38.73 34.51 15.44
CA SER A 9 -40.11 34.11 15.70
C SER A 9 -40.25 33.40 17.05
N LEU A 10 -39.25 32.62 17.45
CA LEU A 10 -39.21 31.95 18.75
C LEU A 10 -39.14 32.95 19.90
N GLU A 11 -38.23 33.91 19.85
CA GLU A 11 -38.08 34.97 20.85
C GLU A 11 -39.34 35.85 20.95
N SER A 12 -39.93 36.22 19.81
CA SER A 12 -41.18 37.00 19.78
C SER A 12 -42.38 36.25 20.40
N PHE A 13 -42.43 34.94 20.24
CA PHE A 13 -43.47 34.10 20.82
C PHE A 13 -43.31 33.98 22.34
N ILE A 14 -42.09 33.75 22.83
CA ILE A 14 -41.82 33.64 24.28
C ILE A 14 -42.14 34.99 24.96
N ALA A 15 -41.72 36.11 24.38
CA ALA A 15 -42.05 37.46 24.87
C ALA A 15 -43.57 37.71 24.91
N HIS A 16 -44.30 37.30 23.88
CA HIS A 16 -45.76 37.41 23.86
C HIS A 16 -46.41 36.51 24.93
N ALA A 17 -45.98 35.26 25.07
CA ALA A 17 -46.51 34.33 26.05
C ALA A 17 -46.25 34.80 27.50
N ARG A 18 -45.08 35.39 27.75
CA ARG A 18 -44.75 36.05 29.02
C ARG A 18 -45.62 37.26 29.31
N SER A 19 -45.91 38.10 28.30
CA SER A 19 -46.85 39.23 28.44
C SER A 19 -48.27 38.79 28.83
N LYS A 20 -48.63 37.54 28.53
CA LYS A 20 -49.90 36.91 28.91
C LYS A 20 -49.87 36.19 30.26
N GLY A 21 -48.74 36.26 30.97
CA GLY A 21 -48.59 35.65 32.30
C GLY A 21 -48.35 34.14 32.29
N MET A 22 -47.96 33.54 31.15
CA MET A 22 -47.64 32.11 31.12
C MET A 22 -46.35 31.81 31.88
N ASP A 23 -46.36 30.72 32.64
CA ASP A 23 -45.19 30.26 33.37
C ASP A 23 -44.19 29.54 32.46
N HIS A 24 -42.97 29.38 32.95
CA HIS A 24 -41.85 28.81 32.19
C HIS A 24 -42.13 27.37 31.69
N GLN A 25 -42.81 26.55 32.49
CA GLN A 25 -43.08 25.16 32.11
C GLN A 25 -44.13 25.08 31.01
N THR A 26 -45.15 25.94 31.04
CA THR A 26 -46.18 26.00 30.00
C THR A 26 -45.60 26.44 28.65
N ILE A 27 -44.74 27.46 28.63
CA ILE A 27 -44.10 27.92 27.38
C ILE A 27 -43.18 26.84 26.81
N ARG A 28 -42.36 26.20 27.66
CA ARG A 28 -41.50 25.09 27.26
C ARG A 28 -42.31 23.91 26.71
N MET A 29 -43.43 23.56 27.36
CA MET A 29 -44.32 22.49 26.91
C MET A 29 -44.92 22.80 25.53
N LEU A 30 -45.43 24.02 25.31
CA LEU A 30 -46.01 24.42 24.02
C LEU A 30 -44.99 24.33 22.88
N LEU A 31 -43.77 24.83 23.11
CA LEU A 31 -42.72 24.80 22.09
C LEU A 31 -42.24 23.39 21.78
N LEU A 32 -42.04 22.54 22.80
CA LEU A 32 -41.67 21.14 22.60
C LEU A 32 -42.78 20.36 21.89
N SER A 33 -44.06 20.62 22.23
CA SER A 33 -45.21 19.98 21.57
C SER A 33 -45.35 20.39 20.10
N ALA A 34 -44.86 21.59 19.75
CA ALA A 34 -44.80 22.09 18.39
C ALA A 34 -43.57 21.58 17.59
N GLY A 35 -42.73 20.74 18.22
CA GLY A 35 -41.57 20.10 17.56
C GLY A 35 -40.26 20.87 17.67
N TRP A 36 -40.19 21.94 18.48
CA TRP A 36 -38.92 22.62 18.74
C TRP A 36 -37.98 21.75 19.59
N LYS A 37 -36.69 21.80 19.28
CA LYS A 37 -35.69 21.08 20.07
C LYS A 37 -35.50 21.75 21.43
N GLU A 38 -35.32 20.95 22.47
CA GLU A 38 -35.15 21.44 23.85
C GLU A 38 -34.00 22.44 24.00
N HIS A 39 -32.91 22.25 23.24
CA HIS A 39 -31.79 23.16 23.20
C HIS A 39 -32.18 24.56 22.68
N ASP A 40 -32.92 24.63 21.57
CA ASP A 40 -33.31 25.90 20.94
C ASP A 40 -34.28 26.66 21.85
N VAL A 41 -35.19 25.95 22.53
CA VAL A 41 -36.10 26.51 23.53
C VAL A 41 -35.34 27.06 24.73
N ALA A 42 -34.36 26.31 25.26
CA ALA A 42 -33.55 26.76 26.39
C ALA A 42 -32.70 27.99 26.05
N MET A 43 -32.12 28.03 24.83
CA MET A 43 -31.35 29.18 24.35
C MET A 43 -32.22 30.43 24.17
N ALA A 44 -33.41 30.30 23.58
CA ALA A 44 -34.31 31.43 23.38
C ALA A 44 -34.90 31.98 24.68
N ILE A 45 -35.22 31.11 25.64
CA ILE A 45 -35.63 31.54 26.98
C ILE A 45 -34.47 32.22 27.73
N GLY A 46 -33.26 31.69 27.58
CA GLY A 46 -32.05 32.30 28.14
C GLY A 46 -31.79 33.69 27.55
N ALA A 47 -31.98 33.85 26.24
CA ALA A 47 -31.79 35.12 25.54
C ALA A 47 -32.81 36.21 25.92
N GLU A 48 -34.06 35.85 26.25
CA GLU A 48 -35.07 36.81 26.72
C GLU A 48 -34.89 37.15 28.22
N GLY A 49 -34.47 36.19 29.04
CA GLY A 49 -34.41 36.33 30.50
C GLY A 49 -33.09 36.85 31.06
N LEU A 50 -32.02 36.90 30.26
CA LEU A 50 -30.68 37.32 30.69
C LEU A 50 -30.17 38.45 29.78
N ASP A 51 -29.67 39.53 30.39
CA ASP A 51 -28.95 40.60 29.68
C ASP A 51 -27.55 40.17 29.20
N VAL A 52 -27.18 38.91 29.43
CA VAL A 52 -25.88 38.31 29.09
C VAL A 52 -26.15 37.03 28.31
N ALA A 53 -25.46 36.87 27.18
CA ALA A 53 -25.54 35.65 26.38
C ALA A 53 -25.17 34.42 27.23
N VAL A 54 -26.00 33.38 27.17
CA VAL A 54 -25.67 32.08 27.77
C VAL A 54 -24.34 31.62 27.18
N PRO A 55 -23.29 31.40 27.99
CA PRO A 55 -22.00 30.98 27.47
C PRO A 55 -22.17 29.61 26.80
N THR A 56 -22.01 29.58 25.48
CA THR A 56 -21.91 28.33 24.77
C THR A 56 -20.54 27.71 25.09
N PRO A 57 -20.47 26.38 25.31
CA PRO A 57 -19.16 25.73 25.39
C PRO A 57 -18.38 26.10 24.12
N PRO A 58 -17.09 26.49 24.23
CA PRO A 58 -16.27 26.76 23.07
C PRO A 58 -16.40 25.57 22.12
N ASP A 59 -16.67 25.85 20.84
CA ASP A 59 -16.94 24.86 19.81
C ASP A 59 -16.01 23.65 20.02
N ALA A 60 -16.58 22.55 20.53
CA ALA A 60 -15.83 21.45 21.14
C ALA A 60 -15.25 20.57 20.04
N GLY A 61 -14.41 21.18 19.20
CA GLY A 61 -13.40 20.52 18.38
C GLY A 61 -13.89 19.63 17.25
N GLY A 62 -15.16 19.61 16.87
CA GLY A 62 -15.73 18.56 16.00
C GLY A 62 -14.88 18.20 14.78
N ALA A 63 -14.59 19.16 13.90
CA ALA A 63 -13.91 18.87 12.63
C ALA A 63 -12.39 18.67 12.77
N ARG A 64 -11.70 19.54 13.51
CA ARG A 64 -10.23 19.45 13.68
C ARG A 64 -9.82 18.23 14.51
N ASP A 65 -10.55 17.96 15.59
CA ASP A 65 -10.30 16.78 16.44
C ASP A 65 -10.58 15.50 15.65
N ALA A 66 -11.67 15.46 14.88
CA ALA A 66 -11.95 14.35 13.99
C ALA A 66 -10.85 14.16 12.94
N PHE A 67 -10.38 15.23 12.31
CA PHE A 67 -9.30 15.15 11.33
C PHE A 67 -8.02 14.56 11.93
N PHE A 68 -7.58 15.02 13.10
CA PHE A 68 -6.37 14.48 13.73
C PHE A 68 -6.53 13.02 14.14
N HIS A 69 -7.70 12.63 14.66
CA HIS A 69 -7.96 11.22 14.96
C HIS A 69 -8.01 10.37 13.70
N LEU A 70 -8.72 10.80 12.66
CA LEU A 70 -8.77 10.09 11.37
C LEU A 70 -7.37 9.91 10.77
N LEU A 71 -6.54 10.95 10.81
CA LEU A 71 -5.16 10.88 10.33
C LEU A 71 -4.30 9.93 11.18
N ALA A 72 -4.47 9.93 12.50
CA ALA A 72 -3.79 9.00 13.39
C ALA A 72 -4.19 7.54 13.10
N PHE A 73 -5.49 7.25 12.95
CA PHE A 73 -5.98 5.91 12.65
C PHE A 73 -5.63 5.45 11.23
N ALA A 74 -5.65 6.35 10.24
CA ALA A 74 -5.15 6.06 8.90
C ALA A 74 -3.67 5.69 8.94
N GLY A 75 -2.85 6.47 9.65
CA GLY A 75 -1.43 6.14 9.86
C GLY A 75 -1.23 4.79 10.54
N LEU A 76 -2.02 4.48 11.58
CA LEU A 76 -2.00 3.19 12.25
C LEU A 76 -2.31 2.04 11.28
N TYR A 77 -3.43 2.12 10.56
CA TYR A 77 -3.89 1.05 9.67
C TYR A 77 -2.91 0.83 8.53
N THR A 78 -2.44 1.91 7.88
CA THR A 78 -1.41 1.80 6.85
C THR A 78 -0.14 1.16 7.40
N SER A 79 0.31 1.52 8.61
CA SER A 79 1.48 0.92 9.23
C SER A 79 1.30 -0.56 9.53
N VAL A 80 0.15 -0.94 10.12
CA VAL A 80 -0.18 -2.32 10.47
C VAL A 80 -0.28 -3.19 9.22
N VAL A 81 -1.01 -2.74 8.20
CA VAL A 81 -1.15 -3.47 6.94
C VAL A 81 0.21 -3.62 6.26
N SER A 82 0.99 -2.54 6.17
CA SER A 82 2.32 -2.59 5.55
C SER A 82 3.27 -3.53 6.29
N PHE A 83 3.24 -3.53 7.63
CA PHE A 83 4.02 -4.46 8.43
C PHE A 83 3.62 -5.92 8.20
N ILE A 84 2.32 -6.22 8.16
CA ILE A 84 1.81 -7.58 7.89
C ILE A 84 2.23 -8.04 6.49
N LEU A 85 2.11 -7.17 5.47
CA LEU A 85 2.54 -7.48 4.10
C LEU A 85 4.04 -7.78 4.03
N LEU A 86 4.90 -6.99 4.71
CA LEU A 86 6.34 -7.28 4.79
C LEU A 86 6.62 -8.61 5.48
N ALA A 87 5.98 -8.86 6.63
CA ALA A 87 6.14 -10.12 7.33
C ALA A 87 5.74 -11.31 6.46
N PHE A 88 4.65 -11.18 5.68
CA PHE A 88 4.22 -12.21 4.73
C PHE A 88 5.23 -12.42 3.61
N ALA A 89 5.79 -11.33 3.05
CA ALA A 89 6.84 -11.42 2.04
C ALA A 89 8.08 -12.14 2.59
N TYR A 90 8.51 -11.81 3.82
CA TYR A 90 9.64 -12.48 4.46
C TYR A 90 9.37 -13.96 4.75
N ILE A 91 8.17 -14.29 5.22
CA ILE A 91 7.76 -15.69 5.44
C ILE A 91 7.79 -16.48 4.13
N ASN A 92 7.24 -15.92 3.04
CA ASN A 92 7.29 -16.58 1.74
C ASN A 92 8.73 -16.85 1.30
N ARG A 93 9.65 -15.90 1.54
CA ARG A 93 11.06 -16.05 1.14
C ARG A 93 11.81 -17.12 1.92
N TRP A 94 11.49 -17.30 3.20
CA TRP A 94 12.11 -18.29 4.07
C TRP A 94 11.46 -19.67 3.96
N PHE A 95 10.18 -19.71 3.57
CA PHE A 95 9.39 -20.94 3.42
C PHE A 95 8.72 -20.95 2.04
N PRO A 96 9.52 -21.11 0.96
CA PRO A 96 9.01 -21.13 -0.40
C PRO A 96 8.06 -22.30 -0.61
N ASP A 97 6.99 -22.07 -1.36
CA ASP A 97 6.01 -23.11 -1.72
C ASP A 97 6.11 -23.44 -3.21
N ALA A 98 6.63 -24.63 -3.50
CA ALA A 98 6.85 -25.11 -4.88
C ALA A 98 5.57 -25.15 -5.72
N ALA A 99 4.38 -25.26 -5.11
CA ALA A 99 3.12 -25.26 -5.82
C ALA A 99 2.66 -23.86 -6.26
N LEU A 100 3.09 -22.82 -5.53
CA LEU A 100 2.63 -21.43 -5.74
C LEU A 100 3.68 -20.54 -6.41
N GLU A 101 4.96 -20.85 -6.24
CA GLU A 101 6.07 -19.97 -6.68
C GLU A 101 6.58 -20.31 -8.08
N ARG A 102 5.87 -21.18 -8.81
CA ARG A 102 6.26 -21.65 -10.15
C ARG A 102 6.39 -20.55 -11.22
N TYR A 103 5.89 -19.36 -10.95
CA TYR A 103 5.96 -18.23 -11.88
C TYR A 103 6.40 -16.93 -11.19
N ALA A 104 6.91 -17.03 -9.95
CA ALA A 104 7.37 -15.86 -9.22
C ALA A 104 8.78 -15.48 -9.68
N THR A 105 8.92 -14.29 -10.28
CA THR A 105 10.23 -13.73 -10.63
C THR A 105 10.85 -13.02 -9.41
N ASP A 106 12.18 -12.90 -9.42
CA ASP A 106 12.93 -12.18 -8.38
C ASP A 106 12.50 -10.71 -8.29
N GLU A 107 12.13 -10.08 -9.41
CA GLU A 107 11.58 -8.72 -9.45
C GLU A 107 10.22 -8.63 -8.74
N SER A 108 9.31 -9.57 -9.01
CA SER A 108 7.99 -9.63 -8.36
C SER A 108 8.12 -9.73 -6.83
N PHE A 109 9.07 -10.54 -6.37
CA PHE A 109 9.38 -10.65 -4.95
C PHE A 109 9.87 -9.33 -4.35
N ARG A 110 10.82 -8.64 -4.99
CA ARG A 110 11.35 -7.36 -4.49
C ARG A 110 10.29 -6.26 -4.48
N ASP A 111 9.43 -6.20 -5.48
CA ASP A 111 8.34 -5.23 -5.54
C ASP A 111 7.32 -5.45 -4.41
N SER A 112 7.06 -6.70 -4.04
CA SER A 112 6.23 -7.06 -2.88
C SER A 112 6.77 -6.53 -1.55
N ILE A 113 8.08 -6.23 -1.48
CA ILE A 113 8.74 -5.63 -0.30
C ILE A 113 8.74 -4.10 -0.41
N ARG A 114 9.08 -3.53 -1.57
CA ARG A 114 9.31 -2.09 -1.73
C ARG A 114 8.08 -1.25 -1.41
N TRP A 115 6.89 -1.66 -1.87
CA TRP A 115 5.68 -0.86 -1.68
C TRP A 115 5.26 -0.82 -0.19
N PRO A 116 5.14 -1.97 0.51
CA PRO A 116 4.91 -1.96 1.96
C PRO A 116 6.03 -1.26 2.74
N LEU A 117 7.29 -1.41 2.34
CA LEU A 117 8.42 -0.75 2.99
C LEU A 117 8.31 0.78 2.92
N ALA A 118 8.03 1.32 1.73
CA ALA A 118 7.83 2.76 1.54
C ALA A 118 6.63 3.28 2.35
N ALA A 119 5.51 2.56 2.32
CA ALA A 119 4.31 2.91 3.09
C ALA A 119 4.61 2.90 4.61
N LEU A 120 5.36 1.93 5.11
CA LEU A 120 5.72 1.82 6.53
C LEU A 120 6.69 2.94 6.97
N ILE A 121 7.69 3.27 6.14
CA ILE A 121 8.65 4.36 6.40
C ILE A 121 7.92 5.71 6.57
N VAL A 122 6.84 5.94 5.83
CA VAL A 122 6.10 7.21 5.88
C VAL A 122 4.98 7.18 6.93
N ALA A 123 4.13 6.14 6.92
CA ALA A 123 2.94 6.10 7.74
C ALA A 123 3.26 5.94 9.24
N PHE A 124 4.30 5.18 9.59
CA PHE A 124 4.60 4.90 10.99
C PHE A 124 5.09 6.13 11.77
N PRO A 125 6.03 6.95 11.24
CA PRO A 125 6.39 8.23 11.87
C PRO A 125 5.20 9.19 11.99
N ILE A 126 4.34 9.27 10.97
CA ILE A 126 3.13 10.11 10.99
C ILE A 126 2.19 9.64 12.11
N PHE A 127 1.95 8.34 12.21
CA PHE A 127 1.13 7.74 13.26
C PHE A 127 1.66 8.09 14.66
N LEU A 128 2.96 7.92 14.91
CA LEU A 128 3.57 8.23 16.19
C LEU A 128 3.50 9.73 16.51
N TRP A 129 3.75 10.58 15.51
CA TRP A 129 3.68 12.03 15.67
C TRP A 129 2.25 12.47 16.00
N MET A 130 1.25 12.02 15.25
CA MET A 130 -0.16 12.30 15.51
C MET A 130 -0.59 11.81 16.89
N THR A 131 -0.22 10.59 17.25
CA THR A 131 -0.54 10.02 18.57
C THR A 131 0.09 10.86 19.69
N ARG A 132 1.33 11.33 19.52
CA ARG A 132 1.99 12.21 20.49
C ARG A 132 1.28 13.56 20.61
N LEU A 133 0.84 14.16 19.51
CA LEU A 133 0.08 15.41 19.53
C LEU A 133 -1.25 15.24 20.27
N LEU A 134 -2.00 14.19 19.96
CA LEU A 134 -3.27 13.88 20.62
C LEU A 134 -3.09 13.65 22.12
N VAL A 135 -2.11 12.85 22.53
CA VAL A 135 -1.81 12.60 23.95
C VAL A 135 -1.38 13.88 24.67
N LYS A 136 -0.62 14.77 24.02
CA LYS A 136 -0.22 16.07 24.59
C LYS A 136 -1.42 16.99 24.80
N GLU A 137 -2.29 17.10 23.80
CA GLU A 137 -3.49 17.95 23.86
C GLU A 137 -4.51 17.46 24.90
N MET A 138 -4.65 16.14 25.06
CA MET A 138 -5.48 15.54 26.11
C MET A 138 -4.97 15.83 27.53
N ARG A 139 -3.66 15.96 27.71
CA ARG A 139 -3.07 16.31 29.01
C ARG A 139 -3.28 17.78 29.37
N SER A 140 -3.35 18.67 28.38
CA SER A 140 -3.53 20.11 28.61
C SER A 140 -5.00 20.54 28.74
N HIS A 141 -5.95 19.78 28.18
CA HIS A 141 -7.38 20.09 28.25
C HIS A 141 -8.21 18.88 28.70
N SER A 142 -8.66 18.86 29.96
CA SER A 142 -9.47 17.75 30.49
C SER A 142 -10.83 17.60 29.81
N GLU A 143 -11.41 18.69 29.31
CA GLU A 143 -12.69 18.69 28.59
C GLU A 143 -12.62 17.98 27.23
N LYS A 144 -11.45 17.94 26.59
CA LYS A 144 -11.25 17.18 25.33
C LYS A 144 -11.10 15.68 25.54
N GLN A 145 -10.95 15.22 26.79
CA GLN A 145 -10.78 13.80 27.10
C GLN A 145 -12.06 12.98 26.83
N SER A 146 -13.23 13.62 26.77
CA SER A 146 -14.54 13.03 26.52
C SER A 146 -15.02 13.13 25.06
N SER A 147 -14.14 13.49 24.10
CA SER A 147 -14.51 13.57 22.68
C SER A 147 -15.18 12.28 22.19
N GLY A 148 -16.44 12.41 21.76
CA GLY A 148 -17.23 11.30 21.22
C GLY A 148 -16.56 10.64 20.01
N VAL A 149 -15.80 11.42 19.24
CA VAL A 149 -15.10 10.95 18.03
C VAL A 149 -13.99 9.96 18.38
N ARG A 150 -13.18 10.25 19.40
CA ARG A 150 -12.15 9.32 19.90
C ARG A 150 -12.75 8.00 20.34
N ARG A 151 -13.82 8.07 21.13
CA ARG A 151 -14.48 6.87 21.68
C ARG A 151 -15.07 6.02 20.56
N TRP A 152 -15.75 6.66 19.61
CA TRP A 152 -16.31 5.98 18.43
C TRP A 152 -15.24 5.33 17.57
N LEU A 153 -14.18 6.06 17.20
CA LEU A 153 -13.07 5.50 16.39
C LEU A 153 -12.34 4.37 17.11
N THR A 154 -12.14 4.48 18.43
CA THR A 154 -11.48 3.41 19.20
C THR A 154 -12.34 2.14 19.25
N TYR A 155 -13.66 2.27 19.47
CA TYR A 155 -14.55 1.11 19.39
C TYR A 155 -14.61 0.51 17.99
N LEU A 156 -14.58 1.35 16.94
CA LEU A 156 -14.49 0.89 15.56
C LEU A 156 -13.20 0.07 15.34
N THR A 157 -12.06 0.56 15.81
CA THR A 157 -10.78 -0.18 15.72
C THR A 157 -10.83 -1.50 16.49
N LEU A 158 -11.42 -1.53 17.69
CA LEU A 158 -11.57 -2.76 18.45
C LEU A 158 -12.50 -3.75 17.74
N PHE A 159 -13.58 -3.28 17.14
CA PHE A 159 -14.48 -4.11 16.33
C PHE A 159 -13.77 -4.70 15.11
N VAL A 160 -13.03 -3.88 14.37
CA VAL A 160 -12.23 -4.34 13.22
C VAL A 160 -11.18 -5.36 13.67
N ALA A 161 -10.43 -5.08 14.74
CA ALA A 161 -9.42 -5.99 15.25
C ALA A 161 -10.02 -7.33 15.72
N ALA A 162 -11.15 -7.31 16.43
CA ALA A 162 -11.87 -8.53 16.82
C ALA A 162 -12.38 -9.32 15.61
N SER A 163 -12.89 -8.62 14.59
CA SER A 163 -13.35 -9.24 13.34
C SER A 163 -12.20 -9.91 12.59
N VAL A 164 -11.03 -9.26 12.53
CA VAL A 164 -9.81 -9.82 11.94
C VAL A 164 -9.35 -11.05 12.71
N LEU A 165 -9.29 -11.02 14.04
CA LEU A 165 -8.92 -12.18 14.86
C LEU A 165 -9.88 -13.36 14.68
N MET A 166 -11.19 -13.08 14.60
CA MET A 166 -12.19 -14.10 14.34
C MET A 166 -12.02 -14.70 12.94
N GLY A 167 -11.84 -13.86 11.91
CA GLY A 167 -11.59 -14.30 10.54
C GLY A 167 -10.32 -15.16 10.43
N ASP A 168 -9.24 -14.74 11.08
CA ASP A 168 -7.96 -15.45 11.11
C ASP A 168 -8.06 -16.80 11.84
N LEU A 169 -8.88 -16.88 12.89
CA LEU A 169 -9.17 -18.17 13.54
C LEU A 169 -9.99 -19.09 12.63
N ILE A 170 -10.97 -18.54 11.90
CA ILE A 170 -11.79 -19.30 10.96
C ILE A 170 -10.92 -19.86 9.82
N THR A 171 -10.03 -19.05 9.23
CA THR A 171 -9.13 -19.51 8.16
C THR A 171 -8.18 -20.58 8.68
N LEU A 172 -7.65 -20.44 9.89
CA LEU A 172 -6.82 -21.46 10.54
C LEU A 172 -7.56 -22.79 10.69
N VAL A 173 -8.78 -22.76 11.24
CA VAL A 173 -9.59 -23.97 11.43
C VAL A 173 -9.99 -24.59 10.09
N PHE A 174 -10.38 -23.77 9.11
CA PHE A 174 -10.71 -24.25 7.77
C PHE A 174 -9.51 -24.97 7.14
N SER A 175 -8.33 -24.36 7.15
CA SER A 175 -7.10 -24.97 6.62
C SER A 175 -6.73 -26.26 7.38
N LEU A 176 -6.91 -26.30 8.70
CA LEU A 176 -6.73 -27.51 9.52
C LEU A 176 -7.64 -28.65 9.05
N LEU A 177 -8.92 -28.35 8.84
CA LEU A 177 -9.92 -29.34 8.43
C LEU A 177 -9.73 -29.81 6.99
N SER A 178 -9.22 -28.94 6.11
CA SER A 178 -8.86 -29.30 4.74
C SER A 178 -7.58 -30.13 4.65
N GLY A 179 -6.75 -30.16 5.70
CA GLY A 179 -5.45 -30.82 5.68
C GLY A 179 -4.34 -29.99 5.00
N ASP A 180 -4.59 -28.70 4.77
CA ASP A 180 -3.72 -27.80 3.99
C ASP A 180 -2.79 -26.94 4.88
N ILE A 181 -2.57 -27.32 6.13
CA ILE A 181 -1.69 -26.56 7.02
C ILE A 181 -0.24 -26.69 6.57
N THR A 182 0.32 -25.56 6.16
CA THR A 182 1.74 -25.40 5.87
C THR A 182 2.42 -24.55 6.94
N VAL A 183 3.73 -24.70 7.11
CA VAL A 183 4.52 -23.87 8.06
C VAL A 183 4.38 -22.38 7.70
N ARG A 184 4.41 -22.03 6.42
CA ARG A 184 4.19 -20.66 5.93
C ARG A 184 2.83 -20.12 6.35
N PHE A 185 1.77 -20.92 6.23
CA PHE A 185 0.42 -20.51 6.60
C PHE A 185 0.31 -20.26 8.11
N LEU A 186 0.84 -21.18 8.92
CA LEU A 186 0.83 -21.03 10.38
C LEU A 186 1.58 -19.78 10.83
N LEU A 187 2.75 -19.48 10.25
CA LEU A 187 3.51 -18.27 10.57
C LEU A 187 2.74 -16.99 10.21
N LYS A 188 2.02 -16.97 9.08
CA LYS A 188 1.20 -15.83 8.67
C LYS A 188 0.04 -15.59 9.64
N VAL A 189 -0.66 -16.64 10.04
CA VAL A 189 -1.71 -16.59 11.06
C VAL A 189 -1.15 -16.04 12.38
N VAL A 190 0.00 -16.56 12.85
CA VAL A 190 0.65 -16.06 14.07
C VAL A 190 0.98 -14.56 13.97
N VAL A 191 1.48 -14.09 12.82
CA VAL A 191 1.73 -12.66 12.60
C VAL A 191 0.44 -11.84 12.75
N VAL A 192 -0.65 -12.25 12.11
CA VAL A 192 -1.94 -11.55 12.19
C VAL A 192 -2.47 -11.55 13.63
N PHE A 193 -2.41 -12.68 14.33
CA PHE A 193 -2.79 -12.78 15.75
C PHE A 193 -1.97 -11.83 16.64
N LEU A 194 -0.64 -11.80 16.49
CA LEU A 194 0.23 -10.95 17.31
C LEU A 194 -0.03 -9.46 17.05
N VAL A 195 -0.20 -9.07 15.78
CA VAL A 195 -0.42 -7.68 15.40
C VAL A 195 -1.82 -7.21 15.78
N ALA A 196 -2.86 -7.93 15.36
CA ALA A 196 -4.25 -7.59 15.68
C ALA A 196 -4.52 -7.68 17.19
N GLY A 197 -3.98 -8.71 17.86
CA GLY A 197 -4.04 -8.86 19.30
C GLY A 197 -3.30 -7.76 20.05
N GLY A 198 -2.12 -7.34 19.56
CA GLY A 198 -1.36 -6.22 20.13
C GLY A 198 -2.11 -4.89 20.03
N VAL A 199 -2.68 -4.59 18.86
CA VAL A 199 -3.53 -3.40 18.61
C VAL A 199 -4.78 -3.44 19.50
N PHE A 200 -5.48 -4.57 19.51
CA PHE A 200 -6.67 -4.76 20.33
C PHE A 200 -6.36 -4.52 21.81
N THR A 201 -5.30 -5.15 22.32
CA THR A 201 -4.89 -5.05 23.73
C THR A 201 -4.53 -3.62 24.10
N TYR A 202 -3.77 -2.93 23.24
CA TYR A 202 -3.42 -1.52 23.44
C TYR A 202 -4.67 -0.64 23.58
N TYR A 203 -5.58 -0.69 22.61
CA TYR A 203 -6.78 0.17 22.61
C TYR A 203 -7.78 -0.23 23.70
N PHE A 204 -7.87 -1.52 24.03
CA PHE A 204 -8.72 -2.01 25.12
C PHE A 204 -8.25 -1.49 26.48
N TYR A 205 -6.95 -1.56 26.77
CA TYR A 205 -6.40 -0.96 27.98
C TYR A 205 -6.48 0.57 27.96
N ALA A 206 -6.30 1.20 26.80
CA ALA A 206 -6.44 2.64 26.65
C ALA A 206 -7.87 3.13 26.97
N LEU A 207 -8.91 2.30 26.76
CA LEU A 207 -10.29 2.59 27.16
C LEU A 207 -10.59 2.32 28.64
N ARG A 208 -9.94 1.31 29.25
CA ARG A 208 -10.28 0.86 30.62
C ARG A 208 -9.57 1.63 31.73
N LYS A 209 -8.36 2.15 31.48
CA LYS A 209 -7.58 2.85 32.52
C LYS A 209 -7.93 4.34 32.58
N PRO A 210 -7.86 4.99 33.76
CA PRO A 210 -7.92 6.45 33.87
C PRO A 210 -6.65 7.11 33.34
N VAL A 211 -6.77 8.32 32.75
CA VAL A 211 -5.70 9.07 32.05
C VAL A 211 -4.41 9.23 32.88
N SER A 212 -4.51 9.21 34.21
CA SER A 212 -3.40 9.29 35.15
C SER A 212 -2.43 8.10 35.10
N GLU A 213 -2.87 6.93 34.64
CA GLU A 213 -2.04 5.70 34.61
C GLU A 213 -1.49 5.35 33.22
N HIS A 214 -1.85 6.08 32.16
CA HIS A 214 -1.45 5.74 30.79
C HIS A 214 0.01 6.05 30.44
N GLY A 215 0.73 6.79 31.29
CA GLY A 215 2.08 7.28 30.98
C GLY A 215 3.08 6.18 30.62
N SER A 216 3.11 5.09 31.40
CA SER A 216 3.99 3.94 31.15
C SER A 216 3.50 3.06 30.00
N LEU A 217 2.18 2.90 29.85
CA LEU A 217 1.56 2.11 28.77
C LEU A 217 1.94 2.66 27.39
N HIS A 218 1.68 3.95 27.13
CA HIS A 218 2.00 4.56 25.83
C HIS A 218 3.49 4.51 25.52
N ARG A 219 4.35 4.70 26.53
CA ARG A 219 5.81 4.66 26.35
C ARG A 219 6.29 3.26 25.98
N ASN A 220 5.83 2.22 26.67
CA ASN A 220 6.26 0.85 26.43
C ASN A 220 5.80 0.36 25.05
N TYR A 221 4.53 0.60 24.69
CA TYR A 221 4.02 0.26 23.36
C TYR A 221 4.72 1.06 22.24
N ALA A 222 5.01 2.34 22.46
CA ALA A 222 5.75 3.14 21.49
C ALA A 222 7.18 2.59 21.30
N PHE A 223 7.91 2.32 22.38
CA PHE A 223 9.27 1.77 22.27
C PHE A 223 9.29 0.38 21.61
N GLY A 224 8.38 -0.50 22.03
CA GLY A 224 8.25 -1.85 21.44
C GLY A 224 7.92 -1.80 19.95
N SER A 225 6.92 -1.00 19.55
CA SER A 225 6.56 -0.86 18.13
C SER A 225 7.65 -0.19 17.30
N ILE A 226 8.36 0.83 17.84
CA ILE A 226 9.49 1.45 17.15
C ILE A 226 10.60 0.42 16.91
N ALA A 227 10.96 -0.37 17.92
CA ALA A 227 12.01 -1.36 17.79
C ALA A 227 11.64 -2.42 16.74
N VAL A 228 10.42 -2.96 16.80
CA VAL A 228 9.93 -3.95 15.84
C VAL A 228 9.87 -3.39 14.41
N VAL A 229 9.31 -2.19 14.22
CA VAL A 229 9.23 -1.56 12.90
C VAL A 229 10.61 -1.20 12.36
N ALA A 230 11.53 -0.71 13.20
CA ALA A 230 12.89 -0.40 12.78
C ALA A 230 13.62 -1.67 12.29
N LEU A 231 13.50 -2.79 13.01
CA LEU A 231 14.08 -4.07 12.57
C LEU A 231 13.47 -4.54 11.24
N THR A 232 12.15 -4.44 11.09
CA THR A 232 11.45 -4.77 9.85
C THR A 232 11.90 -3.90 8.67
N ILE A 233 12.11 -2.60 8.89
CA ILE A 233 12.60 -1.67 7.86
C ILE A 233 14.05 -1.99 7.49
N VAL A 234 14.93 -2.18 8.48
CA VAL A 234 16.35 -2.49 8.22
C VAL A 234 16.47 -3.79 7.42
N TYR A 235 15.73 -4.83 7.82
CA TYR A 235 15.70 -6.08 7.07
C TYR A 235 15.09 -5.91 5.68
N GLY A 236 14.03 -5.11 5.53
CA GLY A 236 13.41 -4.81 4.25
C GLY A 236 14.34 -4.07 3.29
N LEU A 237 15.10 -3.09 3.78
CA LEU A 237 16.10 -2.36 2.98
C LEU A 237 17.24 -3.28 2.54
N PHE A 238 17.67 -4.20 3.40
CA PHE A 238 18.67 -5.21 3.04
C PHE A 238 18.16 -6.12 1.90
N MET A 239 16.91 -6.56 1.96
CA MET A 239 16.31 -7.44 0.94
C MET A 239 15.92 -6.72 -0.35
N ALA A 240 15.47 -5.46 -0.27
CA ALA A 240 14.99 -4.69 -1.42
C ALA A 240 16.09 -4.18 -2.35
N GLY A 241 17.34 -4.15 -1.88
CA GLY A 241 18.48 -3.56 -2.59
C GLY A 241 18.53 -2.04 -2.46
N SER A 242 19.68 -1.46 -2.81
CA SER A 242 19.84 0.00 -2.90
C SER A 242 19.20 0.56 -4.18
N PRO A 243 18.83 1.85 -4.22
CA PRO A 243 18.30 2.45 -5.45
C PRO A 243 19.25 2.36 -6.66
N GLY A 244 20.57 2.40 -6.44
CA GLY A 244 21.57 2.21 -7.50
C GLY A 244 21.53 0.80 -8.08
N THR A 245 21.63 -0.20 -7.21
CA THR A 245 21.58 -1.61 -7.61
C THR A 245 20.28 -1.98 -8.33
N GLU A 246 19.15 -1.33 -8.00
CA GLU A 246 17.88 -1.57 -8.70
C GLU A 246 17.75 -0.85 -10.03
N ARG A 247 18.46 0.27 -10.20
CA ARG A 247 18.59 0.90 -11.51
C ARG A 247 19.41 0.02 -12.44
N ASP A 248 20.52 -0.50 -11.95
CA ASP A 248 21.42 -1.38 -12.70
C ASP A 248 20.71 -2.68 -13.12
N ARG A 249 19.86 -3.27 -12.24
CA ARG A 249 19.00 -4.40 -12.61
C ARG A 249 17.98 -4.08 -13.69
N LYS A 250 17.39 -2.89 -13.66
CA LYS A 250 16.46 -2.46 -14.72
C LYS A 250 17.17 -2.22 -16.05
N ILE A 251 18.43 -1.77 -16.00
CA ILE A 251 19.28 -1.65 -17.19
C ILE A 251 19.56 -3.05 -17.76
N ASP A 252 19.94 -4.02 -16.93
CA ASP A 252 20.16 -5.41 -17.36
C ASP A 252 18.88 -6.05 -17.95
N ALA A 253 17.73 -5.87 -17.29
CA ALA A 253 16.45 -6.35 -17.81
C ALA A 253 16.07 -5.69 -19.15
N GLN A 254 16.38 -4.40 -19.30
CA GLN A 254 16.18 -3.68 -20.57
C GLN A 254 17.14 -4.19 -21.65
N ARG A 255 18.41 -4.46 -21.32
CA ARG A 255 19.37 -5.09 -22.24
C ARG A 255 18.85 -6.41 -22.77
N LEU A 256 18.37 -7.27 -21.88
CA LEU A 256 17.79 -8.56 -22.24
C LEU A 256 16.56 -8.42 -23.16
N ALA A 257 15.67 -7.47 -22.85
CA ALA A 257 14.50 -7.17 -23.68
C ALA A 257 14.90 -6.64 -25.07
N GLU A 258 15.94 -5.82 -25.15
CA GLU A 258 16.47 -5.28 -26.41
C GLU A 258 17.16 -6.36 -27.25
N ILE A 259 17.93 -7.26 -26.63
CA ILE A 259 18.52 -8.42 -27.30
C ILE A 259 17.43 -9.32 -27.90
N ARG A 260 16.32 -9.56 -27.18
CA ARG A 260 15.14 -10.27 -27.71
C ARG A 260 14.57 -9.60 -28.96
N VAL A 261 14.49 -8.27 -28.96
CA VAL A 261 14.03 -7.50 -30.12
C VAL A 261 15.00 -7.64 -31.30
N ILE A 262 16.31 -7.57 -31.07
CA ILE A 262 17.33 -7.76 -32.12
C ILE A 262 17.24 -9.16 -32.71
N ALA A 263 17.14 -10.19 -31.86
CA ALA A 263 17.03 -11.57 -32.30
C ALA A 263 15.75 -11.82 -33.12
N ASP A 264 14.61 -11.32 -32.65
CA ASP A 264 13.34 -11.46 -33.37
C ASP A 264 13.34 -10.68 -34.70
N ALA A 265 13.90 -9.47 -34.73
CA ALA A 265 14.07 -8.70 -35.96
C ALA A 265 14.95 -9.44 -36.98
N THR A 266 16.06 -10.04 -36.51
CA THR A 266 16.96 -10.84 -37.35
C THR A 266 16.23 -12.05 -37.95
N LEU A 267 15.48 -12.79 -37.13
CA LEU A 267 14.66 -13.91 -37.63
C LEU A 267 13.56 -13.45 -38.58
N SER A 268 12.94 -12.29 -38.34
CA SER A 268 11.95 -11.71 -39.25
C SER A 268 12.56 -11.41 -40.63
N ILE A 269 13.82 -10.97 -40.70
CA ILE A 269 14.52 -10.73 -41.97
C ILE A 269 14.87 -12.06 -42.64
N VAL A 270 15.49 -12.99 -41.90
CA VAL A 270 15.93 -14.29 -42.43
C VAL A 270 14.77 -15.12 -42.98
N TYR A 271 13.64 -15.12 -42.26
CA TYR A 271 12.46 -15.87 -42.65
C TYR A 271 11.52 -15.09 -43.57
N GLY A 272 11.56 -13.76 -43.57
CA GLY A 272 10.63 -12.91 -44.32
C GLY A 272 9.22 -12.85 -43.73
N ASN A 273 8.33 -12.13 -44.43
CA ASN A 273 6.93 -11.89 -44.01
C ASN A 273 6.08 -13.18 -43.84
N ASP A 274 6.57 -14.31 -44.32
CA ASP A 274 5.89 -15.61 -44.34
C ASP A 274 6.52 -16.61 -43.34
N ARG A 275 7.27 -16.14 -42.33
CA ARG A 275 7.97 -16.94 -41.29
C ARG A 275 7.15 -18.13 -40.78
N TRP A 276 5.90 -17.92 -40.40
CA TRP A 276 5.02 -18.94 -39.84
C TRP A 276 4.44 -19.93 -40.86
N SER A 277 4.67 -19.72 -42.15
CA SER A 277 4.18 -20.59 -43.23
C SER A 277 5.24 -21.55 -43.78
N LYS A 278 6.52 -21.36 -43.39
CA LYS A 278 7.62 -22.20 -43.87
C LYS A 278 7.65 -23.55 -43.11
N PRO A 279 7.97 -24.67 -43.80
CA PRO A 279 8.09 -25.97 -43.16
C PRO A 279 9.26 -26.00 -42.16
N MET A 280 9.16 -26.80 -41.11
CA MET A 280 10.15 -26.86 -40.04
C MET A 280 10.78 -28.26 -39.97
N PRO A 281 12.12 -28.40 -40.08
CA PRO A 281 13.11 -27.34 -40.35
C PRO A 281 13.05 -26.79 -41.79
N SER A 282 13.30 -25.48 -41.95
CA SER A 282 13.31 -24.83 -43.27
C SER A 282 14.58 -25.21 -44.04
N PRO A 283 14.50 -25.55 -45.34
CA PRO A 283 15.70 -25.77 -46.14
C PRO A 283 16.51 -24.47 -46.25
N LEU A 284 17.83 -24.57 -46.08
CA LEU A 284 18.74 -23.41 -46.03
C LEU A 284 18.72 -22.53 -47.30
N SER A 285 18.26 -23.09 -48.43
CA SER A 285 18.04 -22.36 -49.69
C SER A 285 16.80 -21.46 -49.68
N SER A 286 15.88 -21.64 -48.73
CA SER A 286 14.64 -20.86 -48.57
C SER A 286 14.76 -19.72 -47.56
N LEU A 287 15.90 -19.62 -46.87
CA LEU A 287 16.21 -18.57 -45.89
C LEU A 287 17.04 -17.47 -46.56
N GLN A 288 16.74 -16.22 -46.22
CA GLN A 288 17.60 -15.08 -46.58
C GLN A 288 18.93 -15.18 -45.80
N PRO A 289 20.04 -14.61 -46.32
CA PRO A 289 21.28 -14.54 -45.57
C PRO A 289 21.10 -13.72 -44.29
N LEU A 290 21.92 -14.00 -43.28
CA LEU A 290 22.00 -13.17 -42.08
C LEU A 290 22.40 -11.72 -42.48
N PRO A 291 21.75 -10.70 -41.91
CA PRO A 291 22.13 -9.30 -42.14
C PRO A 291 23.60 -9.05 -41.74
N GLU A 292 24.31 -8.23 -42.51
CA GLU A 292 25.76 -8.01 -42.35
C GLU A 292 26.12 -7.20 -41.08
N SER A 293 25.18 -6.39 -40.57
CA SER A 293 25.40 -5.58 -39.36
C SER A 293 24.11 -5.27 -38.62
N LEU A 294 24.26 -4.76 -37.39
CA LEU A 294 23.13 -4.31 -36.59
C LEU A 294 22.39 -3.12 -37.21
N GLU A 295 23.11 -2.23 -37.91
CA GLU A 295 22.50 -1.14 -38.68
C GLU A 295 21.66 -1.66 -39.86
N ALA A 296 22.10 -2.74 -40.51
CA ALA A 296 21.31 -3.40 -41.55
C ALA A 296 19.98 -3.90 -40.97
N ILE A 297 20.03 -4.63 -39.84
CA ILE A 297 18.83 -5.10 -39.12
C ILE A 297 17.91 -3.93 -38.78
N ALA A 298 18.45 -2.84 -38.25
CA ALA A 298 17.67 -1.67 -37.87
C ALA A 298 17.05 -0.91 -39.07
N SER A 299 17.70 -0.94 -40.23
CA SER A 299 17.21 -0.27 -41.45
C SER A 299 16.16 -1.10 -42.21
N GLU A 300 16.29 -2.43 -42.18
CA GLU A 300 15.40 -3.36 -42.88
C GLU A 300 14.13 -3.68 -42.08
N THR A 301 14.18 -3.56 -40.76
CA THR A 301 13.03 -3.82 -39.89
C THR A 301 12.07 -2.63 -39.87
N VAL A 302 10.95 -2.75 -40.58
CA VAL A 302 9.94 -1.67 -40.70
C VAL A 302 8.93 -1.66 -39.54
N SER A 303 8.68 -2.82 -38.92
CA SER A 303 7.60 -3.02 -37.94
C SER A 303 7.95 -2.58 -36.51
N GLN A 304 9.24 -2.54 -36.16
CA GLN A 304 9.71 -2.20 -34.82
C GLN A 304 11.05 -1.48 -34.87
N ARG A 305 11.28 -0.60 -33.89
CA ARG A 305 12.56 0.08 -33.74
C ARG A 305 13.57 -0.87 -33.11
N VAL A 306 14.60 -1.23 -33.86
CA VAL A 306 15.71 -2.07 -33.37
C VAL A 306 16.74 -1.18 -32.67
N PRO A 307 17.10 -1.46 -31.41
CA PRO A 307 18.12 -0.72 -30.70
C PRO A 307 19.52 -1.09 -31.24
N THR A 308 20.36 -0.08 -31.47
CA THR A 308 21.77 -0.28 -31.86
C THR A 308 22.73 -0.08 -30.69
N THR A 309 22.27 0.57 -29.62
CA THR A 309 23.00 0.82 -28.38
C THR A 309 22.15 0.42 -27.20
N ASP A 310 22.80 0.00 -26.13
CA ASP A 310 22.19 -0.30 -24.84
C ASP A 310 21.69 0.98 -24.12
N PRO A 311 21.00 0.85 -22.98
CA PRO A 311 20.48 1.99 -22.22
C PRO A 311 21.55 2.95 -21.68
N GLU A 312 22.82 2.55 -21.66
CA GLU A 312 23.97 3.34 -21.24
C GLU A 312 24.70 3.98 -22.44
N GLY A 313 24.25 3.70 -23.66
CA GLY A 313 24.80 4.22 -24.92
C GLY A 313 25.97 3.40 -25.48
N ILE A 314 26.22 2.21 -24.94
CA ILE A 314 27.23 1.29 -25.44
C ILE A 314 26.65 0.51 -26.62
N PRO A 315 27.29 0.49 -27.81
CA PRO A 315 26.79 -0.30 -28.94
C PRO A 315 26.66 -1.79 -28.60
N TYR A 316 25.55 -2.40 -29.02
CA TYR A 316 25.46 -3.87 -28.98
C TYR A 316 26.41 -4.45 -30.01
N GLU A 317 27.08 -5.54 -29.65
CA GLU A 317 27.93 -6.27 -30.58
C GLU A 317 27.14 -7.39 -31.24
N TYR A 318 27.04 -7.34 -32.57
CA TYR A 318 26.42 -8.37 -33.39
C TYR A 318 27.52 -9.11 -34.16
N ARG A 319 27.62 -10.43 -33.96
CA ARG A 319 28.60 -11.29 -34.63
C ARG A 319 27.87 -12.36 -35.44
N ILE A 320 28.39 -12.62 -36.64
CA ILE A 320 27.92 -13.72 -37.49
C ILE A 320 28.93 -14.85 -37.30
N ASP A 321 28.50 -15.95 -36.69
CA ASP A 321 29.36 -17.09 -36.38
C ASP A 321 29.44 -18.05 -37.56
N ASP A 322 28.30 -18.31 -38.22
CA ASP A 322 28.24 -19.03 -39.49
C ASP A 322 27.01 -18.60 -40.34
N ARG A 323 26.52 -19.48 -41.22
CA ARG A 323 25.40 -19.16 -42.11
C ARG A 323 24.05 -19.09 -41.40
N THR A 324 23.87 -19.78 -40.28
CA THR A 324 22.62 -19.77 -39.50
C THR A 324 22.80 -19.27 -38.08
N HIS A 325 24.03 -19.24 -37.57
CA HIS A 325 24.35 -18.80 -36.22
C HIS A 325 24.80 -17.34 -36.19
N PHE A 326 24.21 -16.58 -35.28
CA PHE A 326 24.64 -15.24 -34.92
C PHE A 326 24.60 -15.06 -33.41
N SER A 327 25.38 -14.12 -32.90
CA SER A 327 25.39 -13.77 -31.49
C SER A 327 25.21 -12.28 -31.27
N VAL A 328 24.53 -11.95 -30.18
CA VAL A 328 24.34 -10.57 -29.71
C VAL A 328 24.92 -10.45 -28.30
N CYS A 329 25.92 -9.58 -28.14
CA CYS A 329 26.65 -9.42 -26.89
C CYS A 329 26.32 -8.09 -26.20
N SER A 330 26.32 -8.13 -24.87
CA SER A 330 26.25 -6.96 -24.00
C SER A 330 27.02 -7.21 -22.70
N THR A 331 27.18 -6.17 -21.89
CA THR A 331 27.78 -6.28 -20.55
C THR A 331 26.70 -6.11 -19.50
N PHE A 332 26.54 -7.10 -18.62
CA PHE A 332 25.53 -7.09 -17.56
C PHE A 332 26.16 -6.75 -16.21
N HIS A 333 25.43 -6.01 -15.37
CA HIS A 333 25.90 -5.65 -14.02
C HIS A 333 25.75 -6.81 -13.03
N PHE A 334 24.72 -7.62 -13.17
CA PHE A 334 24.44 -8.76 -12.29
C PHE A 334 24.37 -10.09 -13.03
N ASP A 335 24.48 -11.16 -12.26
CA ASP A 335 24.10 -12.50 -12.71
C ASP A 335 22.57 -12.64 -12.71
N ASP A 336 22.05 -13.30 -13.74
CA ASP A 336 20.67 -13.73 -13.82
C ASP A 336 20.58 -15.24 -13.99
N GLN A 337 19.83 -15.88 -13.10
CA GLN A 337 19.64 -17.33 -13.06
C GLN A 337 18.16 -17.64 -12.85
N GLU A 338 17.38 -17.45 -13.90
CA GLU A 338 15.98 -17.85 -13.94
C GLU A 338 15.85 -19.36 -14.14
N GLN A 339 14.91 -19.96 -13.41
CA GLN A 339 14.60 -21.38 -13.52
C GLN A 339 13.76 -21.70 -14.77
N TYR A 340 12.91 -20.76 -15.20
CA TYR A 340 11.88 -21.00 -16.23
C TYR A 340 12.30 -20.56 -17.63
N ALA A 341 13.34 -19.73 -17.73
CA ALA A 341 13.86 -19.21 -18.98
C ALA A 341 15.39 -19.38 -19.04
N PRO A 342 15.93 -20.61 -18.88
CA PRO A 342 17.36 -20.82 -18.64
C PRO A 342 18.26 -20.38 -19.79
N PHE A 343 17.74 -20.32 -21.02
CA PHE A 343 18.46 -19.75 -22.16
C PHE A 343 18.84 -18.28 -21.93
N TRP A 344 17.97 -17.53 -21.24
CA TRP A 344 18.15 -16.11 -20.99
C TRP A 344 19.04 -15.82 -19.78
N ASN A 345 19.54 -16.84 -19.10
CA ASN A 345 20.47 -16.68 -17.98
C ASN A 345 21.83 -16.17 -18.46
N HIS A 346 22.43 -15.27 -17.69
CA HIS A 346 23.74 -14.70 -18.01
C HIS A 346 24.56 -14.47 -16.73
N PRO A 347 25.90 -14.57 -16.79
CA PRO A 347 26.75 -14.10 -15.71
C PRO A 347 26.77 -12.56 -15.66
N ALA A 348 27.27 -12.01 -14.56
CA ALA A 348 27.71 -10.62 -14.54
C ALA A 348 28.95 -10.45 -15.45
N GLY A 349 29.03 -9.33 -16.16
CA GLY A 349 30.07 -9.02 -17.13
C GLY A 349 29.62 -9.23 -18.57
N GLU A 350 30.59 -9.37 -19.48
CA GLU A 350 30.34 -9.59 -20.90
C GLU A 350 29.68 -10.95 -21.13
N HIS A 351 28.56 -10.96 -21.85
CA HIS A 351 27.86 -12.17 -22.24
C HIS A 351 27.26 -12.02 -23.65
N CYS A 352 27.34 -13.10 -24.44
CA CYS A 352 26.80 -13.18 -25.78
C CYS A 352 25.71 -14.25 -25.82
N TYR A 353 24.53 -13.88 -26.29
CA TYR A 353 23.48 -14.85 -26.60
C TYR A 353 23.66 -15.37 -28.02
N GLU A 354 23.74 -16.69 -28.17
CA GLU A 354 23.87 -17.37 -29.44
C GLU A 354 22.50 -17.82 -29.94
N PHE A 355 22.20 -17.54 -31.21
CA PHE A 355 20.93 -17.85 -31.83
C PHE A 355 21.15 -18.66 -33.11
N ASP A 356 20.40 -19.74 -33.28
CA ASP A 356 20.37 -20.53 -34.52
C ASP A 356 19.10 -20.23 -35.32
N THR A 357 19.26 -19.59 -36.47
CA THR A 357 18.18 -19.33 -37.42
C THR A 357 17.72 -20.58 -38.16
N GLY A 358 18.32 -21.75 -37.95
CA GLY A 358 17.82 -23.05 -38.41
C GLY A 358 16.59 -23.55 -37.63
N GLU A 359 16.42 -23.14 -36.37
CA GLU A 359 15.37 -23.63 -35.46
C GLU A 359 14.11 -22.75 -35.39
N MET A 360 14.02 -21.71 -36.24
CA MET A 360 12.92 -20.74 -36.38
C MET A 360 12.57 -19.89 -35.15
N ASN A 361 12.78 -20.37 -33.93
CA ASN A 361 12.40 -19.69 -32.71
C ASN A 361 13.60 -19.17 -31.93
N VAL A 362 13.47 -17.92 -31.46
CA VAL A 362 14.24 -17.48 -30.29
C VAL A 362 13.63 -18.19 -29.08
N PRO A 363 14.42 -18.93 -28.28
CA PRO A 363 13.93 -19.68 -27.12
C PRO A 363 13.30 -18.83 -26.00
#